data_AF-A0A166HWG7-F1
#
_entry.id   AF-A0A166HWG7-F1
#
_cell.length_a   1.000
_cell.length_b   1.000
_cell.length_c   1.000
_cell.angle_alpha   90.00
_cell.angle_beta   90.00
_cell.angle_gamma   90.00
#
_symmetry.space_group_name_H-M   'P 1'
#
loop_
_entity.id
_entity.type
_entity.pdbx_description
1 polymer ?
#
loop_
_entity_poly.entity_id
_entity_poly.type
_entity_poly.pdbx_seq_one_letter_code
_entity_poly.pdbx_strand_id
1 'polypeptide(L)'
;MHWLSETVIVDQRPSYRFRIVGNRYIPRHAPDPADLRKSDCHVSLVFLHANGLFKETFEPVIDYLFKDSILLRSRSGESLVIDEAWSIECPNHGQSATLNADDIRRECGTNWPFREYSEAVHTFLRAKPGGYDISGTNFVLIGHSFGAASIPFIAQIEPKIKIRTVILGDPIASPPSHATNEVGNLFLNLALARQDVWASRDQARKFFKSDALTKDWPIESLELLLKYGLVDHPARALLKPLSFNGVTLACVREHEALVYRYLSQYTEGYSLLATLYASETPVHLLYTTKSTPM
;
A
#
# COMPACT_ATOMS: atom_id res chain seq x y z
N MET A 1 0.28 7.66 19.56
CA MET A 1 0.44 6.27 19.10
C MET A 1 -0.38 5.35 19.98
N HIS A 2 -1.60 5.06 19.54
CA HIS A 2 -2.59 4.20 20.19
C HIS A 2 -2.40 2.72 19.83
N TRP A 3 -1.25 2.38 19.24
CA TRP A 3 -0.86 1.03 18.88
C TRP A 3 0.56 0.66 19.32
N LEU A 4 0.80 -0.64 19.33
CA LEU A 4 2.12 -1.27 19.20
C LEU A 4 2.31 -1.71 17.75
N SER A 5 3.54 -1.72 17.25
CA SER A 5 3.81 -2.25 15.91
C SER A 5 5.03 -3.15 15.85
N GLU A 6 5.02 -4.03 14.86
CA GLU A 6 6.15 -4.85 14.46
C GLU A 6 6.23 -4.91 12.93
N THR A 7 7.44 -4.96 12.38
CA THR A 7 7.67 -5.20 10.96
C THR A 7 7.97 -6.67 10.76
N VAL A 8 7.25 -7.29 9.83
CA VAL A 8 7.41 -8.70 9.49
C VAL A 8 7.82 -8.84 8.03
N ILE A 9 8.56 -9.91 7.74
CA ILE A 9 9.00 -10.26 6.40
C ILE A 9 8.46 -11.65 6.09
N VAL A 10 7.74 -11.77 4.98
CA VAL A 10 7.31 -13.04 4.43
C VAL A 10 8.23 -13.40 3.26
N ASP A 11 8.82 -14.59 3.33
CA ASP A 11 9.62 -15.18 2.27
C ASP A 11 9.07 -16.57 1.94
N GLN A 12 8.38 -16.68 0.81
CA GLN A 12 7.74 -17.92 0.36
C GLN A 12 8.44 -18.49 -0.88
N ARG A 13 9.72 -18.16 -1.10
CA ARG A 13 10.47 -18.67 -2.25
C ARG A 13 10.60 -20.21 -2.19
N PRO A 14 10.50 -20.91 -3.33
CA PRO A 14 10.31 -20.37 -4.68
C PRO A 14 8.84 -20.13 -5.08
N SER A 15 7.85 -20.44 -4.22
CA SER A 15 6.42 -20.32 -4.56
C SER A 15 5.95 -18.89 -4.84
N TYR A 16 6.60 -17.90 -4.24
CA TYR A 16 6.48 -16.48 -4.57
C TYR A 16 7.88 -15.87 -4.64
N ARG A 17 8.16 -15.11 -5.69
CA ARG A 17 9.53 -14.71 -6.09
C ARG A 17 10.16 -13.62 -5.23
N PHE A 18 9.35 -12.73 -4.66
CA PHE A 18 9.84 -11.61 -3.88
C PHE A 18 9.63 -11.85 -2.39
N ARG A 19 10.44 -11.17 -1.58
CA ARG A 19 10.16 -11.03 -0.15
C ARG A 19 9.18 -9.89 0.03
N ILE A 20 8.20 -10.08 0.93
CA ILE A 20 7.13 -9.11 1.16
C ILE A 20 7.29 -8.56 2.57
N VAL A 21 7.36 -7.24 2.70
CA VAL A 21 7.44 -6.58 4.00
C VAL A 21 6.07 -6.01 4.36
N GLY A 22 5.66 -6.22 5.60
CA GLY A 22 4.44 -5.62 6.13
C GLY A 22 4.63 -5.17 7.58
N ASN A 23 3.86 -4.17 8.00
CA ASN A 23 3.79 -3.77 9.40
C ASN A 23 2.47 -4.25 9.98
N ARG A 24 2.55 -4.85 11.17
CA ARG A 24 1.40 -5.17 12.01
C ARG A 24 1.22 -4.08 13.04
N TYR A 25 -0.01 -3.67 13.30
CA TYR A 25 -0.37 -2.70 14.31
C TYR A 25 -1.44 -3.29 15.23
N ILE A 26 -1.16 -3.31 16.53
CA ILE A 26 -2.04 -3.86 17.56
C ILE A 26 -2.55 -2.70 18.42
N PRO A 27 -3.88 -2.52 18.58
CA PRO A 27 -4.46 -1.52 19.47
C PRO A 27 -3.94 -1.68 20.90
N ARG A 28 -3.55 -0.57 21.55
CA ARG A 28 -3.12 -0.59 22.96
C ARG A 28 -4.28 -0.76 23.92
N HIS A 29 -5.46 -0.30 23.51
CA HIS A 29 -6.68 -0.33 24.31
C HIS A 29 -7.61 -1.39 23.74
N ALA A 30 -7.51 -2.60 24.29
CA ALA A 30 -8.49 -3.65 24.01
C ALA A 30 -9.85 -3.29 24.64
N PRO A 31 -10.98 -3.76 24.06
CA PRO A 31 -12.28 -3.62 24.71
C PRO A 31 -12.28 -4.30 26.07
N ASP A 32 -13.08 -3.81 27.01
CA ASP A 32 -13.33 -4.52 28.26
C ASP A 32 -13.92 -5.91 27.93
N PRO A 33 -13.37 -7.02 28.45
CA PRO A 33 -13.97 -8.34 28.27
C PRO A 33 -15.45 -8.42 28.65
N ALA A 34 -15.93 -7.57 29.56
CA ALA A 34 -17.34 -7.46 29.92
C ALA A 34 -18.23 -6.90 28.79
N ASP A 35 -17.66 -6.09 27.90
CA ASP A 35 -18.37 -5.51 26.76
C ASP A 35 -18.40 -6.47 25.56
N LEU A 36 -17.52 -7.47 25.51
CA LEU A 36 -17.42 -8.42 24.41
C LEU A 36 -18.55 -9.46 24.45
N ARG A 37 -19.10 -9.75 23.27
CA ARG A 37 -20.10 -10.80 23.06
C ARG A 37 -19.51 -11.88 22.18
N LYS A 38 -19.90 -13.15 22.41
CA LYS A 38 -19.52 -14.26 21.54
C LYS A 38 -19.95 -14.09 20.08
N SER A 39 -20.97 -13.26 19.83
CA SER A 39 -21.48 -12.94 18.50
C SER A 39 -20.76 -11.77 17.83
N ASP A 40 -19.78 -11.13 18.49
CA ASP A 40 -19.08 -9.99 17.93
C ASP A 40 -18.28 -10.41 16.68
N CYS A 41 -18.32 -9.57 15.64
CA CYS A 41 -17.61 -9.81 14.40
C CYS A 41 -16.19 -9.26 14.51
N HIS A 42 -15.22 -10.15 14.64
CA HIS A 42 -13.81 -9.84 14.69
C HIS A 42 -13.25 -9.64 13.27
N VAL A 43 -12.51 -8.54 13.07
CA VAL A 43 -11.89 -8.20 11.78
C VAL A 43 -10.44 -7.72 11.93
N SER A 44 -9.65 -7.99 10.89
CA SER A 44 -8.34 -7.35 10.69
C SER A 44 -8.41 -6.39 9.51
N LEU A 45 -7.85 -5.19 9.69
CA LEU A 45 -7.73 -4.22 8.60
C LEU A 45 -6.48 -4.53 7.77
N VAL A 46 -6.58 -4.43 6.45
CA VAL A 46 -5.43 -4.62 5.54
C VAL A 46 -5.30 -3.40 4.64
N PHE A 47 -4.20 -2.68 4.77
CA PHE A 47 -3.91 -1.43 4.07
C PHE A 47 -2.95 -1.65 2.90
N LEU A 48 -3.32 -1.12 1.73
CA LEU A 48 -2.54 -1.18 0.49
C LEU A 48 -2.25 0.25 -0.01
N HIS A 49 -0.98 0.61 -0.11
CA HIS A 49 -0.54 1.98 -0.41
C HIS A 49 -0.66 2.32 -1.90
N ALA A 50 -0.64 3.61 -2.21
CA ALA A 50 -0.64 4.10 -3.59
C ALA A 50 0.73 3.93 -4.26
N ASN A 51 0.77 4.10 -5.58
CA ASN A 51 2.01 4.09 -6.35
C ASN A 51 2.92 5.24 -5.87
N GLY A 52 4.22 4.98 -5.74
CA GLY A 52 5.20 5.95 -5.23
C GLY A 52 5.14 6.18 -3.71
N LEU A 53 4.19 5.56 -2.99
CA LEU A 53 4.10 5.58 -1.53
C LEU A 53 4.67 4.30 -0.90
N PHE A 54 4.50 4.13 0.42
CA PHE A 54 5.09 3.06 1.23
C PHE A 54 4.10 2.66 2.34
N LYS A 55 4.30 1.48 2.97
CA LYS A 55 3.32 0.90 3.92
C LYS A 55 3.02 1.81 5.14
N GLU A 56 3.98 2.62 5.58
CA GLU A 56 3.79 3.50 6.74
C GLU A 56 2.89 4.72 6.45
N THR A 57 2.51 5.01 5.19
CA THR A 57 1.64 6.17 4.89
C THR A 57 0.27 6.12 5.56
N PHE A 58 -0.17 4.93 6.00
CA PHE A 58 -1.42 4.77 6.73
C PHE A 58 -1.28 4.91 8.25
N GLU A 59 -0.07 5.06 8.80
CA GLU A 59 0.13 5.19 10.25
C GLU A 59 -0.76 6.28 10.90
N PRO A 60 -0.95 7.48 10.32
CA PRO A 60 -1.85 8.48 10.88
C PRO A 60 -3.31 8.03 10.91
N VAL A 61 -3.77 7.34 9.86
CA VAL A 61 -5.13 6.80 9.77
C VAL A 61 -5.33 5.67 10.78
N ILE A 62 -4.34 4.78 10.90
CA ILE A 62 -4.37 3.68 11.88
C ILE A 62 -4.35 4.22 13.30
N ASP A 63 -3.53 5.24 13.60
CA ASP A 63 -3.51 5.89 14.91
C ASP A 63 -4.86 6.53 15.26
N TYR A 64 -5.52 7.15 14.27
CA TYR A 64 -6.86 7.71 14.44
C TYR A 64 -7.91 6.62 14.69
N LEU A 65 -7.89 5.53 13.92
CA LEU A 65 -8.85 4.44 14.07
C LEU A 65 -8.75 3.72 15.42
N PHE A 66 -7.54 3.65 15.99
CA PHE A 66 -7.30 3.00 17.29
C PHE A 66 -7.34 3.96 18.47
N LYS A 67 -7.58 5.25 18.23
CA LYS A 67 -7.71 6.27 19.29
C LYS A 67 -8.96 6.03 20.14
N ASP A 68 -10.07 5.71 19.50
CA ASP A 68 -11.35 5.46 20.14
C ASP A 68 -11.59 3.95 20.34
N SER A 69 -12.80 3.58 20.79
CA SER A 69 -13.17 2.17 20.96
C SER A 69 -13.05 1.39 19.65
N ILE A 70 -12.18 0.37 19.65
CA ILE A 70 -12.09 -0.61 18.55
C ILE A 70 -13.28 -1.58 18.52
N LEU A 71 -14.15 -1.53 19.54
CA LEU A 71 -15.48 -2.14 19.52
C LEU A 71 -16.49 -1.11 18.98
N LEU A 72 -17.03 -1.39 17.81
CA LEU A 72 -18.03 -0.59 17.12
C LEU A 72 -19.39 -1.27 17.20
N ARG A 73 -20.43 -0.52 17.59
CA ARG A 73 -21.82 -0.99 17.62
C ARG A 73 -22.62 -0.27 16.54
N SER A 74 -23.21 -1.01 15.62
CA SER A 74 -24.10 -0.46 14.61
C SER A 74 -25.48 -0.15 15.21
N ARG A 75 -26.25 0.70 14.53
CA ARG A 75 -27.65 0.97 14.90
C ARG A 75 -28.56 -0.25 14.72
N SER A 76 -28.17 -1.21 13.88
CA SER A 76 -28.89 -2.48 13.70
C SER A 76 -28.56 -3.51 14.78
N GLY A 77 -27.71 -3.17 15.76
CA GLY A 77 -27.31 -4.05 16.85
C GLY A 77 -26.15 -4.98 16.52
N GLU A 78 -25.60 -4.91 15.30
CA GLU A 78 -24.37 -5.60 14.92
C GLU A 78 -23.17 -4.98 15.63
N SER A 79 -22.15 -5.80 15.82
CA SER A 79 -20.94 -5.39 16.49
C SER A 79 -19.70 -5.88 15.79
N LEU A 80 -18.74 -4.98 15.70
CA LEU A 80 -17.49 -5.21 15.03
C LEU A 80 -16.34 -4.86 15.98
N VAL A 81 -15.38 -5.76 16.09
CA VAL A 81 -14.16 -5.57 16.87
C VAL A 81 -12.98 -5.56 15.90
N ILE A 82 -12.21 -4.48 15.93
CA ILE A 82 -10.97 -4.38 15.16
C ILE A 82 -9.85 -4.99 16.00
N ASP A 83 -9.38 -6.17 15.62
CA ASP A 83 -8.33 -6.87 16.37
C ASP A 83 -6.94 -6.26 16.11
N GLU A 84 -6.69 -5.90 14.86
CA GLU A 84 -5.39 -5.44 14.38
C GLU A 84 -5.48 -4.81 12.99
N ALA A 85 -4.41 -4.14 12.59
CA ALA A 85 -4.20 -3.66 11.23
C ALA A 85 -2.89 -4.19 10.66
N TRP A 86 -2.89 -4.48 9.37
CA TRP A 86 -1.73 -4.87 8.58
C TRP A 86 -1.57 -3.84 7.46
N SER A 87 -0.37 -3.28 7.29
CA SER A 87 -0.05 -2.46 6.12
C SER A 87 1.03 -3.17 5.31
N ILE A 88 0.69 -3.57 4.08
CA ILE A 88 1.51 -4.48 3.27
C ILE A 88 2.11 -3.71 2.10
N GLU A 89 3.41 -3.86 1.90
CA GLU A 89 4.14 -3.12 0.88
C GLU A 89 4.24 -3.90 -0.44
N CYS A 90 4.11 -3.18 -1.55
CA CYS A 90 4.36 -3.75 -2.87
C CYS A 90 5.87 -4.06 -3.03
N PRO A 91 6.25 -5.19 -3.68
CA PRO A 91 7.66 -5.61 -3.70
C PRO A 91 8.67 -4.61 -4.29
N ASN A 92 8.24 -3.70 -5.17
CA ASN A 92 9.06 -2.63 -5.77
C ASN A 92 8.91 -1.25 -5.09
N HIS A 93 8.29 -1.17 -3.92
CA HIS A 93 8.16 0.07 -3.14
C HIS A 93 8.85 -0.03 -1.79
N GLY A 94 9.16 1.14 -1.22
CA GLY A 94 9.63 1.29 0.16
C GLY A 94 10.78 0.36 0.56
N GLN A 95 10.63 -0.28 1.71
CA GLN A 95 11.63 -1.19 2.28
C GLN A 95 11.76 -2.48 1.45
N SER A 96 10.66 -2.95 0.86
CA SER A 96 10.59 -4.15 0.03
C SER A 96 11.44 -4.00 -1.21
N ALA A 97 11.44 -2.82 -1.85
CA ALA A 97 12.29 -2.53 -3.00
C ALA A 97 13.79 -2.72 -2.69
N THR A 98 14.21 -2.27 -1.50
CA THR A 98 15.60 -2.43 -1.05
C THR A 98 15.92 -3.89 -0.79
N LEU A 99 14.99 -4.61 -0.14
CA LEU A 99 15.15 -6.03 0.17
C LEU A 99 15.25 -6.88 -1.10
N ASN A 100 14.45 -6.55 -2.12
CA ASN A 100 14.34 -7.26 -3.40
C ASN A 100 15.21 -6.67 -4.51
N ALA A 101 16.13 -5.75 -4.21
CA ALA A 101 16.84 -4.98 -5.25
C ALA A 101 17.55 -5.87 -6.29
N ASP A 102 18.15 -6.97 -5.86
CA ASP A 102 18.82 -7.92 -6.76
C ASP A 102 17.81 -8.78 -7.54
N ASP A 103 16.71 -9.17 -6.92
CA ASP A 103 15.62 -9.93 -7.56
C ASP A 103 14.99 -9.09 -8.67
N ILE A 104 14.65 -7.83 -8.36
CA ILE A 104 14.05 -6.90 -9.33
C ILE A 104 15.04 -6.57 -10.45
N ARG A 105 16.33 -6.36 -10.15
CA ARG A 105 17.33 -6.08 -11.21
C ARG A 105 17.49 -7.22 -12.20
N ARG A 106 17.38 -8.46 -11.73
CA ARG A 106 17.43 -9.65 -12.61
C ARG A 106 16.22 -9.74 -13.52
N GLU A 107 15.07 -9.28 -13.05
CA GLU A 107 13.86 -9.22 -13.86
C GLU A 107 13.90 -7.99 -14.77
N CYS A 108 14.34 -8.18 -16.02
CA CYS A 108 14.24 -7.16 -17.07
C CYS A 108 12.77 -6.97 -17.49
N GLY A 109 11.92 -6.49 -16.58
CA GLY A 109 10.52 -6.22 -16.82
C GLY A 109 10.30 -4.93 -17.60
N THR A 110 9.36 -4.94 -18.54
CA THR A 110 8.91 -3.74 -19.27
C THR A 110 7.69 -3.08 -18.63
N ASN A 111 7.09 -3.69 -17.61
CA ASN A 111 5.89 -3.30 -16.87
C ASN A 111 5.91 -3.86 -15.43
N TRP A 112 5.12 -3.27 -14.53
CA TRP A 112 4.84 -3.80 -13.19
C TRP A 112 3.32 -3.99 -13.01
N PRO A 113 2.80 -5.22 -13.18
CA PRO A 113 1.35 -5.48 -13.14
C PRO A 113 0.72 -5.23 -11.77
N PHE A 114 -0.54 -4.80 -11.75
CA PHE A 114 -1.34 -4.70 -10.51
C PHE A 114 -1.45 -6.07 -9.81
N ARG A 115 -1.51 -7.14 -10.61
CA ARG A 115 -1.50 -8.53 -10.12
C ARG A 115 -0.29 -8.84 -9.24
N GLU A 116 0.87 -8.22 -9.49
CA GLU A 116 2.07 -8.46 -8.67
C GLU A 116 1.85 -7.99 -7.23
N TYR A 117 1.23 -6.81 -7.04
CA TYR A 117 0.90 -6.34 -5.69
C TYR A 117 -0.20 -7.20 -5.07
N SER A 118 -1.19 -7.63 -5.85
CA SER A 118 -2.27 -8.50 -5.39
C SER A 118 -1.77 -9.87 -4.93
N GLU A 119 -0.85 -10.48 -5.67
CA GLU A 119 -0.22 -11.75 -5.33
C GLU A 119 0.69 -11.62 -4.10
N ALA A 120 1.42 -10.50 -3.96
CA ALA A 120 2.18 -10.19 -2.76
C ALA A 120 1.28 -10.16 -1.51
N VAL A 121 0.17 -9.41 -1.57
CA VAL A 121 -0.78 -9.29 -0.45
C VAL A 121 -1.42 -10.63 -0.12
N HIS A 122 -1.88 -11.38 -1.14
CA HIS A 122 -2.48 -12.69 -0.93
C HIS A 122 -1.49 -13.67 -0.30
N THR A 123 -0.25 -13.72 -0.82
CA THR A 123 0.83 -14.55 -0.28
C THR A 123 1.11 -14.17 1.17
N PHE A 124 1.26 -12.88 1.47
CA PHE A 124 1.53 -12.38 2.80
C PHE A 124 0.46 -12.83 3.80
N LEU A 125 -0.82 -12.66 3.48
CA LEU A 125 -1.93 -13.00 4.38
C LEU A 125 -2.07 -14.51 4.62
N ARG A 126 -1.62 -15.36 3.68
CA ARG A 126 -1.66 -16.82 3.87
C ARG A 126 -0.40 -17.41 4.48
N ALA A 127 0.71 -16.69 4.47
CA ALA A 127 2.04 -17.21 4.80
C ALA A 127 2.36 -17.24 6.31
N LYS A 128 1.36 -17.02 7.18
CA LYS A 128 1.53 -16.86 8.63
C LYS A 128 2.57 -15.79 8.98
N PRO A 129 2.35 -14.52 8.57
CA PRO A 129 3.33 -13.46 8.72
C PRO A 129 3.74 -13.32 10.19
N GLY A 130 5.05 -13.29 10.49
CA GLY A 130 5.54 -13.24 11.88
C GLY A 130 5.18 -14.47 12.74
N GLY A 131 4.74 -15.57 12.14
CA GLY A 131 4.24 -16.76 12.84
C GLY A 131 2.74 -16.72 13.19
N TYR A 132 2.04 -15.64 12.85
CA TYR A 132 0.62 -15.46 13.16
C TYR A 132 -0.27 -16.08 12.07
N ASP A 133 -1.06 -17.10 12.42
CA ASP A 133 -2.02 -17.69 11.50
C ASP A 133 -3.31 -16.84 11.41
N ILE A 134 -3.30 -15.89 10.47
CA ILE A 134 -4.42 -14.98 10.21
C ILE A 134 -5.30 -15.44 9.04
N SER A 135 -5.07 -16.64 8.51
CA SER A 135 -5.78 -17.15 7.32
C SER A 135 -7.28 -17.33 7.53
N GLY A 136 -7.70 -17.51 8.80
CA GLY A 136 -9.09 -17.65 9.20
C GLY A 136 -9.84 -16.34 9.45
N THR A 137 -9.14 -15.20 9.46
CA THR A 137 -9.69 -13.89 9.88
C THR A 137 -10.56 -13.25 8.80
N ASN A 138 -11.55 -12.45 9.22
CA ASN A 138 -12.32 -11.61 8.32
C ASN A 138 -11.53 -10.34 8.01
N PHE A 139 -11.17 -10.12 6.74
CA PHE A 139 -10.41 -8.96 6.33
C PHE A 139 -11.30 -7.82 5.84
N VAL A 140 -11.01 -6.61 6.31
CA VAL A 140 -11.43 -5.38 5.64
C VAL A 140 -10.26 -4.90 4.81
N LEU A 141 -10.39 -4.90 3.48
CA LEU A 141 -9.33 -4.44 2.59
C LEU A 141 -9.52 -2.95 2.31
N ILE A 142 -8.50 -2.14 2.61
CA ILE A 142 -8.47 -0.70 2.39
C ILE A 142 -7.31 -0.39 1.45
N GLY A 143 -7.59 0.16 0.28
CA GLY A 143 -6.56 0.54 -0.67
C GLY A 143 -6.68 2.01 -1.05
N HIS A 144 -5.55 2.64 -1.38
CA HIS A 144 -5.52 3.96 -2.01
C HIS A 144 -4.89 3.86 -3.41
N SER A 145 -5.52 4.47 -4.42
CA SER A 145 -5.03 4.55 -5.80
C SER A 145 -4.60 3.18 -6.35
N PHE A 146 -3.30 2.95 -6.56
CA PHE A 146 -2.73 1.65 -6.97
C PHE A 146 -3.13 0.49 -6.05
N GLY A 147 -3.08 0.69 -4.73
CA GLY A 147 -3.53 -0.30 -3.75
C GLY A 147 -5.02 -0.59 -3.87
N ALA A 148 -5.85 0.44 -4.09
CA ALA A 148 -7.29 0.26 -4.30
C ALA A 148 -7.57 -0.54 -5.58
N ALA A 149 -6.91 -0.19 -6.69
CA ALA A 149 -7.04 -0.86 -7.97
C ALA A 149 -6.46 -2.30 -7.98
N SER A 150 -5.64 -2.66 -6.98
CA SER A 150 -5.12 -4.03 -6.80
C SER A 150 -6.11 -4.95 -6.06
N ILE A 151 -7.08 -4.41 -5.31
CA ILE A 151 -8.04 -5.22 -4.54
C ILE A 151 -8.95 -6.10 -5.41
N PRO A 152 -9.52 -5.64 -6.54
CA PRO A 152 -10.32 -6.49 -7.42
C PRO A 152 -9.58 -7.75 -7.88
N PHE A 153 -8.27 -7.66 -8.12
CA PHE A 153 -7.44 -8.81 -8.43
C PHE A 153 -7.31 -9.75 -7.24
N ILE A 154 -7.05 -9.24 -6.02
CA ILE A 154 -6.96 -10.05 -4.78
C ILE A 154 -8.22 -10.89 -4.57
N ALA A 155 -9.40 -10.29 -4.80
CA ALA A 155 -10.68 -10.98 -4.65
C ALA A 155 -10.82 -12.19 -5.59
N GLN A 156 -10.06 -12.24 -6.69
CA GLN A 156 -10.10 -13.36 -7.64
C GLN A 156 -9.04 -14.44 -7.36
N ILE A 157 -8.02 -14.18 -6.55
CA ILE A 157 -6.92 -15.14 -6.33
C ILE A 157 -7.40 -16.34 -5.49
N GLU A 158 -7.04 -17.54 -5.92
CA GLU A 158 -7.30 -18.78 -5.19
C GLU A 158 -6.06 -19.27 -4.39
N PRO A 159 -6.25 -19.93 -3.25
CA PRO A 159 -7.50 -20.08 -2.50
C PRO A 159 -8.05 -18.75 -1.95
N LYS A 160 -9.38 -18.59 -1.93
CA LYS A 160 -10.02 -17.39 -1.39
C LYS A 160 -9.59 -17.05 0.04
N ILE A 161 -9.35 -15.76 0.28
CA ILE A 161 -9.30 -15.17 1.62
C ILE A 161 -10.69 -14.64 2.01
N LYS A 162 -11.00 -14.56 3.31
CA LYS A 162 -12.30 -14.06 3.77
C LYS A 162 -12.33 -12.54 3.73
N ILE A 163 -12.90 -11.98 2.67
CA ILE A 163 -13.09 -10.53 2.53
C ILE A 163 -14.47 -10.16 3.07
N ARG A 164 -14.50 -9.38 4.16
CA ARG A 164 -15.74 -8.91 4.80
C ARG A 164 -16.27 -7.65 4.15
N THR A 165 -15.38 -6.73 3.77
CA THR A 165 -15.70 -5.41 3.21
C THR A 165 -14.47 -4.88 2.46
N VAL A 166 -14.71 -4.10 1.42
CA VAL A 166 -13.68 -3.41 0.65
C VAL A 166 -13.90 -1.90 0.72
N ILE A 167 -12.82 -1.15 0.92
CA ILE A 167 -12.79 0.32 0.88
C ILE A 167 -11.77 0.75 -0.17
N LEU A 168 -12.26 1.37 -1.24
CA LEU A 168 -11.46 1.84 -2.37
C LEU A 168 -11.31 3.36 -2.29
N GLY A 169 -10.13 3.85 -1.92
CA GLY A 169 -9.79 5.27 -1.97
C GLY A 169 -9.22 5.66 -3.33
N ASP A 170 -9.94 6.51 -4.07
CA ASP A 170 -9.57 7.01 -5.40
C ASP A 170 -8.99 5.91 -6.33
N PRO A 171 -9.70 4.77 -6.54
CA PRO A 171 -9.21 3.70 -7.38
C PRO A 171 -9.06 4.18 -8.81
N ILE A 172 -7.88 3.96 -9.39
CA ILE A 172 -7.69 4.21 -10.82
C ILE A 172 -8.26 3.01 -11.59
N ALA A 173 -9.55 3.07 -11.88
CA ALA A 173 -10.27 2.07 -12.65
C ALA A 173 -11.22 2.76 -13.64
N SER A 174 -11.05 2.50 -14.93
CA SER A 174 -11.90 3.02 -15.97
C SER A 174 -11.96 2.05 -17.14
N PRO A 175 -13.05 2.05 -17.93
CA PRO A 175 -13.07 1.31 -19.18
C PRO A 175 -11.89 1.72 -20.08
N PRO A 176 -11.42 0.82 -20.94
CA PRO A 176 -10.36 1.14 -21.89
C PRO A 176 -10.84 2.23 -22.83
N SER A 177 -10.09 3.32 -22.91
CA SER A 177 -10.42 4.46 -23.77
C SER A 177 -9.16 5.24 -24.12
N HIS A 178 -9.23 6.05 -25.18
CA HIS A 178 -8.15 6.98 -25.52
C HIS A 178 -7.78 7.88 -24.33
N ALA A 179 -8.79 8.41 -23.63
CA ALA A 179 -8.60 9.27 -22.47
C ALA A 179 -7.88 8.54 -21.32
N THR A 180 -8.26 7.29 -21.03
CA THR A 180 -7.58 6.46 -20.01
C THR A 180 -6.09 6.26 -20.37
N ASN A 181 -5.79 6.05 -21.66
CA ASN A 181 -4.42 5.89 -22.14
C ASN A 181 -3.62 7.19 -22.02
N GLU A 182 -4.22 8.34 -22.36
CA GLU A 182 -3.59 9.65 -22.21
C GLU A 182 -3.26 9.97 -20.75
N VAL A 183 -4.19 9.70 -19.82
CA VAL A 183 -3.98 9.86 -18.38
C VAL A 183 -2.84 8.97 -17.89
N GLY A 184 -2.83 7.69 -18.29
CA GLY A 184 -1.75 6.77 -17.95
C GLY A 184 -0.39 7.24 -18.48
N ASN A 185 -0.32 7.73 -19.72
CA ASN A 185 0.89 8.29 -20.32
C ASN A 185 1.34 9.60 -19.64
N LEU A 186 0.40 10.44 -19.20
CA LEU A 186 0.71 11.64 -18.43
C LEU A 186 1.39 11.26 -17.11
N PHE A 187 0.80 10.35 -16.32
CA PHE A 187 1.40 9.91 -15.07
C PHE A 187 2.73 9.19 -15.25
N LEU A 188 2.87 8.41 -16.32
CA LEU A 188 4.14 7.80 -16.72
C LEU A 188 5.23 8.87 -16.90
N ASN A 189 4.94 9.90 -17.69
CA ASN A 189 5.91 10.97 -17.98
C ASN A 189 6.22 11.80 -16.73
N LEU A 190 5.21 12.09 -15.90
CA LEU A 190 5.39 12.79 -14.63
C LEU A 190 6.30 11.99 -13.69
N ALA A 191 6.08 10.69 -13.53
CA ALA A 191 6.93 9.83 -12.71
C ALA A 191 8.39 9.85 -13.18
N LEU A 192 8.64 9.70 -14.48
CA LEU A 192 10.01 9.73 -15.05
C LEU A 192 10.69 11.10 -14.90
N ALA A 193 9.91 12.19 -14.88
CA ALA A 193 10.42 13.54 -14.72
C ALA A 193 10.64 13.96 -13.26
N ARG A 194 10.20 13.15 -12.27
CA ARG A 194 10.36 13.49 -10.85
C ARG A 194 11.82 13.58 -10.46
N GLN A 195 12.12 14.56 -9.61
CA GLN A 195 13.35 14.57 -8.84
C GLN A 195 13.29 13.43 -7.82
N ASP A 196 14.29 12.56 -7.87
CA ASP A 196 14.37 11.33 -7.06
C ASP A 196 15.67 11.21 -6.27
N VAL A 197 16.56 12.21 -6.34
CA VAL A 197 17.86 12.22 -5.64
C VAL A 197 18.09 13.57 -4.97
N TRP A 198 18.67 13.53 -3.76
CA TRP A 198 19.06 14.70 -2.97
C TRP A 198 20.42 14.49 -2.31
N ALA A 199 21.17 15.58 -2.11
CA ALA A 199 22.48 15.54 -1.46
C ALA A 199 22.43 15.14 0.03
N SER A 200 21.26 15.28 0.67
CA SER A 200 21.02 14.88 2.05
C SER A 200 19.52 14.82 2.35
N ARG A 201 19.13 14.17 3.46
CA ARG A 201 17.74 14.16 3.94
C ARG A 201 17.21 15.58 4.26
N ASP A 202 18.07 16.50 4.69
CA ASP A 202 17.69 17.89 4.93
C ASP A 202 17.37 18.65 3.64
N GLN A 203 18.10 18.37 2.55
CA GLN A 203 17.76 18.94 1.24
C GLN A 203 16.48 18.33 0.68
N ALA A 204 16.24 17.04 0.87
CA ALA A 204 14.97 16.40 0.53
C ALA A 204 13.80 17.01 1.31
N ARG A 205 13.98 17.26 2.62
CA ARG A 205 13.00 17.96 3.46
C ARG A 205 12.65 19.35 2.94
N LYS A 206 13.63 20.13 2.51
CA LYS A 206 13.39 21.46 1.91
C LYS A 206 12.59 21.33 0.62
N PHE A 207 12.96 20.38 -0.25
CA PHE A 207 12.26 20.10 -1.49
C PHE A 207 10.78 19.78 -1.25
N PHE A 208 10.47 18.76 -0.46
CA PHE A 208 9.08 18.32 -0.22
C PHE A 208 8.21 19.35 0.51
N LYS A 209 8.79 20.28 1.28
CA LYS A 209 8.03 21.40 1.86
C LYS A 209 7.62 22.46 0.84
N SER A 210 8.27 22.51 -0.32
CA SER A 210 8.03 23.49 -1.37
C SER A 210 7.40 22.89 -2.63
N ASP A 211 7.49 21.57 -2.78
CA ASP A 211 7.02 20.84 -3.95
C ASP A 211 5.48 20.86 -4.04
N ALA A 212 4.97 21.04 -5.25
CA ALA A 212 3.54 21.26 -5.49
C ALA A 212 2.66 20.09 -5.01
N LEU A 213 3.18 18.87 -5.03
CA LEU A 213 2.44 17.65 -4.67
C LEU A 213 2.44 17.38 -3.17
N THR A 214 3.43 17.90 -2.45
CA THR A 214 3.71 17.53 -1.04
C THR A 214 3.69 18.70 -0.06
N LYS A 215 3.70 19.96 -0.53
CA LYS A 215 3.72 21.17 0.31
C LYS A 215 2.55 21.28 1.30
N ASP A 216 1.38 20.76 0.94
CA ASP A 216 0.15 20.85 1.73
C ASP A 216 -0.10 19.57 2.55
N TRP A 217 0.85 18.63 2.57
CA TRP A 217 0.72 17.42 3.37
C TRP A 217 0.81 17.74 4.86
N PRO A 218 0.04 17.03 5.71
CA PRO A 218 0.24 17.08 7.15
C PRO A 218 1.69 16.75 7.52
N ILE A 219 2.20 17.40 8.57
CA ILE A 219 3.61 17.29 8.96
C ILE A 219 3.98 15.84 9.30
N GLU A 220 3.08 15.11 9.94
CA GLU A 220 3.24 13.70 10.27
C GLU A 220 3.45 12.83 9.01
N SER A 221 2.70 13.07 7.93
CA SER A 221 2.87 12.36 6.66
C SER A 221 4.19 12.70 5.97
N LEU A 222 4.61 13.96 6.06
CA LEU A 222 5.90 14.40 5.53
C LEU A 222 7.08 13.77 6.28
N GLU A 223 7.00 13.67 7.62
CA GLU A 223 8.04 12.98 8.40
C GLU A 223 8.15 11.50 8.04
N LEU A 224 7.01 10.84 7.78
CA LEU A 224 7.00 9.46 7.30
C LEU A 224 7.66 9.34 5.93
N LEU A 225 7.39 10.26 5.00
CA LEU A 225 8.05 10.29 3.68
C LEU A 225 9.57 10.42 3.82
N LEU A 226 10.04 11.33 4.66
CA LEU A 226 11.47 11.55 4.87
C LEU A 226 12.17 10.37 5.56
N LYS A 227 11.43 9.63 6.40
CA LYS A 227 11.96 8.48 7.14
C LYS A 227 11.96 7.20 6.32
N TYR A 228 10.85 6.89 5.64
CA TYR A 228 10.61 5.58 5.02
C TYR A 228 10.55 5.64 3.49
N GLY A 229 10.15 6.79 2.93
CA GLY A 229 10.14 7.00 1.48
C GLY A 229 11.51 7.33 0.88
N LEU A 230 12.55 7.50 1.71
CA LEU A 230 13.91 7.79 1.28
C LEU A 230 14.91 6.75 1.80
N VAL A 231 15.79 6.29 0.91
CA VAL A 231 16.90 5.39 1.21
C VAL A 231 18.24 6.08 0.91
N ASP A 232 19.32 5.53 1.46
CA ASP A 232 20.66 5.99 1.10
C ASP A 232 20.94 5.68 -0.37
N HIS A 233 21.57 6.62 -1.08
CA HIS A 233 21.83 6.44 -2.50
C HIS A 233 22.81 5.25 -2.72
N PRO A 234 22.55 4.33 -3.68
CA PRO A 234 23.39 3.15 -3.89
C PRO A 234 24.88 3.46 -4.14
N ALA A 235 25.16 4.60 -4.79
CA ALA A 235 26.52 5.09 -4.99
C ALA A 235 27.30 5.40 -3.70
N ARG A 236 26.66 5.39 -2.52
CA ARG A 236 27.34 5.46 -1.22
C ARG A 236 28.35 4.32 -1.02
N ALA A 237 28.08 3.15 -1.61
CA ALA A 237 28.95 1.98 -1.52
C ALA A 237 30.14 2.00 -2.49
N LEU A 238 30.20 2.96 -3.42
CA LEU A 238 31.30 3.07 -4.39
C LEU A 238 32.54 3.72 -3.77
N LEU A 239 33.70 3.50 -4.39
CA LEU A 239 34.96 4.16 -4.00
C LEU A 239 35.00 5.62 -4.51
N LYS A 240 35.75 6.47 -3.82
CA LYS A 240 36.04 7.83 -4.29
C LYS A 240 36.80 7.79 -5.64
N PRO A 241 36.51 8.71 -6.59
CA PRO A 241 35.61 9.85 -6.49
C PRO A 241 34.14 9.56 -6.87
N LEU A 242 33.79 8.29 -7.16
CA LEU A 242 32.44 7.89 -7.60
C LEU A 242 31.44 7.74 -6.44
N SER A 243 31.93 7.74 -5.19
CA SER A 243 31.09 7.66 -3.99
C SER A 243 30.18 8.88 -3.86
N PHE A 244 28.88 8.68 -3.57
CA PHE A 244 27.93 9.75 -3.30
C PHE A 244 27.09 9.46 -2.04
N ASN A 245 27.21 10.32 -1.02
CA ASN A 245 26.55 10.18 0.28
C ASN A 245 25.18 10.90 0.34
N GLY A 246 24.41 10.83 -0.76
CA GLY A 246 23.06 11.39 -0.80
C GLY A 246 21.97 10.38 -0.44
N VAL A 247 20.74 10.78 -0.69
CA VAL A 247 19.54 9.94 -0.56
C VAL A 247 18.76 9.92 -1.86
N THR A 248 17.97 8.88 -2.05
CA THR A 248 17.08 8.70 -3.19
C THR A 248 15.73 8.15 -2.75
N LEU A 249 14.72 8.20 -3.62
CA LEU A 249 13.42 7.58 -3.37
C LEU A 249 13.58 6.07 -3.14
N ALA A 250 12.83 5.55 -2.17
CA ALA A 250 12.80 4.11 -1.88
C ALA A 250 12.12 3.30 -3.01
N CYS A 251 11.10 3.89 -3.65
CA CYS A 251 10.59 3.43 -4.93
C CYS A 251 11.29 4.22 -6.03
N VAL A 252 12.12 3.56 -6.85
CA VAL A 252 12.79 4.23 -7.98
C VAL A 252 11.75 4.67 -9.00
N ARG A 253 11.93 5.88 -9.56
CA ARG A 253 10.96 6.51 -10.46
C ARG A 253 10.64 5.65 -11.69
N GLU A 254 11.60 4.86 -12.17
CA GLU A 254 11.41 3.95 -13.29
C GLU A 254 10.39 2.85 -12.92
N HIS A 255 10.43 2.32 -11.69
CA HIS A 255 9.47 1.31 -11.24
C HIS A 255 8.09 1.91 -10.97
N GLU A 256 8.00 3.14 -10.45
CA GLU A 256 6.75 3.88 -10.37
C GLU A 256 6.13 4.05 -11.78
N ALA A 257 6.96 4.41 -12.77
CA ALA A 257 6.58 4.55 -14.16
C ALA A 257 6.10 3.21 -14.79
N LEU A 258 6.72 2.08 -14.46
CA LEU A 258 6.30 0.76 -14.94
C LEU A 258 4.85 0.40 -14.53
N VAL A 259 4.37 0.91 -13.38
CA VAL A 259 2.97 0.73 -12.95
C VAL A 259 2.03 1.57 -13.83
N TYR A 260 2.37 2.84 -14.11
CA TYR A 260 1.55 3.70 -14.97
C TYR A 260 1.54 3.24 -16.43
N ARG A 261 2.64 2.66 -16.91
CA ARG A 261 2.67 2.02 -18.23
C ARG A 261 1.70 0.85 -18.31
N TYR A 262 1.61 0.03 -17.26
CA TYR A 262 0.65 -1.07 -17.25
C TYR A 262 -0.79 -0.54 -17.25
N LEU A 263 -1.07 0.52 -16.48
CA LEU A 263 -2.39 1.16 -16.47
C LEU A 263 -2.84 1.62 -17.87
N SER A 264 -1.95 2.14 -18.71
CA SER A 264 -2.30 2.58 -20.07
C SER A 264 -2.50 1.43 -21.08
N GLN A 265 -2.18 0.20 -20.70
CA GLN A 265 -2.20 -0.97 -21.60
C GLN A 265 -3.26 -2.00 -21.22
N TYR A 266 -3.72 -2.04 -19.97
CA TYR A 266 -4.42 -3.19 -19.44
C TYR A 266 -5.84 -2.90 -18.96
N THR A 267 -6.75 -3.80 -19.29
CA THR A 267 -8.21 -3.55 -19.23
C THR A 267 -8.93 -4.45 -18.22
N GLU A 268 -8.29 -5.52 -17.75
CA GLU A 268 -8.90 -6.53 -16.87
C GLU A 268 -9.36 -5.93 -15.53
N GLY A 269 -8.63 -4.93 -15.00
CA GLY A 269 -8.94 -4.32 -13.71
C GLY A 269 -10.37 -3.75 -13.63
N TYR A 270 -10.88 -3.23 -14.75
CA TYR A 270 -12.27 -2.73 -14.81
C TYR A 270 -13.29 -3.88 -14.74
N SER A 271 -13.05 -4.97 -15.48
CA SER A 271 -13.92 -6.16 -15.43
C SER A 271 -13.90 -6.81 -14.06
N LEU A 272 -12.74 -6.92 -13.42
CA LEU A 272 -12.63 -7.46 -12.06
C LEU A 272 -13.31 -6.58 -11.02
N LEU A 273 -13.23 -5.26 -11.18
CA LEU A 273 -13.96 -4.33 -10.33
C LEU A 273 -15.48 -4.50 -10.50
N ALA A 274 -15.96 -4.70 -11.73
CA ALA A 274 -17.36 -5.02 -11.99
C ALA A 274 -17.77 -6.36 -11.35
N THR A 275 -16.93 -7.40 -11.42
CA THR A 275 -17.15 -8.67 -10.73
C THR A 275 -17.21 -8.49 -9.21
N LEU A 276 -16.33 -7.65 -8.64
CA LEU A 276 -16.34 -7.35 -7.21
C LEU A 276 -17.64 -6.63 -6.80
N TYR A 277 -18.10 -5.66 -7.59
CA TYR A 277 -19.39 -4.98 -7.36
C TYR A 277 -20.61 -5.90 -7.53
N ALA A 278 -20.52 -6.89 -8.41
CA ALA A 278 -21.57 -7.89 -8.59
C ALA A 278 -21.58 -8.99 -7.51
N SER A 279 -20.58 -9.01 -6.62
CA SER A 279 -20.50 -9.96 -5.51
C SER A 279 -21.33 -9.52 -4.30
N GLU A 280 -21.46 -10.39 -3.30
CA GLU A 280 -22.07 -10.05 -2.02
C GLU A 280 -21.16 -9.23 -1.08
N THR A 281 -19.91 -8.98 -1.49
CA THR A 281 -18.95 -8.21 -0.69
C THR A 281 -19.31 -6.73 -0.70
N PRO A 282 -19.58 -6.08 0.45
CA PRO A 282 -19.78 -4.64 0.49
C PRO A 282 -18.54 -3.88 0.00
N VAL A 283 -18.73 -2.98 -0.96
CA VAL A 283 -17.66 -2.12 -1.50
C VAL A 283 -18.02 -0.65 -1.26
N HIS A 284 -17.12 0.06 -0.61
CA HIS A 284 -17.22 1.50 -0.38
C HIS A 284 -16.20 2.24 -1.25
N LEU A 285 -16.66 3.27 -1.95
CA LEU A 285 -15.80 4.16 -2.74
C LEU A 285 -15.60 5.46 -1.97
N LEU A 286 -14.35 5.78 -1.64
CA LEU A 286 -13.94 7.06 -1.10
C LEU A 286 -13.29 7.85 -2.22
N TYR A 287 -13.78 9.06 -2.49
CA TYR A 287 -13.23 9.94 -3.51
C TYR A 287 -13.27 11.39 -3.05
N THR A 288 -12.33 12.19 -3.54
CA THR A 288 -12.33 13.64 -3.31
C THR A 288 -13.22 14.36 -4.33
N THR A 289 -14.04 15.32 -3.85
CA THR A 289 -14.81 16.22 -4.73
C THR A 289 -13.97 17.37 -5.30
N LYS A 290 -12.79 17.59 -4.73
CA LYS A 290 -11.77 18.52 -5.24
C LYS A 290 -10.50 17.72 -5.51
N SER A 291 -10.38 17.20 -6.72
CA SER A 291 -9.08 16.73 -7.21
C SER A 291 -8.26 17.97 -7.51
N THR A 292 -7.32 18.32 -6.62
CA THR A 292 -6.26 19.25 -7.02
C THR A 292 -5.53 18.56 -8.17
N PRO A 293 -5.46 19.16 -9.37
CA PRO A 293 -4.63 18.61 -10.43
C PRO A 293 -3.20 18.53 -9.86
N MET A 294 -2.63 17.33 -9.87
CA MET A 294 -1.19 17.14 -9.61
C MET A 294 -0.38 17.97 -10.61
#